data_AF-E4U9P9-F1
#
_entry.id   AF-E4U9P9-F1
#
_cell.length_a   1.000
_cell.length_b   1.000
_cell.length_c   1.000
_cell.angle_alpha   90.00
_cell.angle_beta   90.00
_cell.angle_gamma   90.00
#
_symmetry.space_group_name_H-M   'P 1'
#
loop_
_entity.id
_entity.type
_entity.pdbx_description
1 polymer ?
#
loop_
_entity_poly.entity_id
_entity_poly.type
_entity_poly.pdbx_seq_one_letter_code
_entity_poly.pdbx_strand_id
1 'polypeptide(L)'
;MKRNGFTLIELMISMAVFGVILILTTSMIVKNQEIANRQIVAQQAREDARLALLRVSELFSGAAYIYPGNQTLTLPDGTSVTTGGQTLAMLLPWGSPYCNEGGSNPYDSTSSNRDRYCAVVYTLGNRSDYVGVLGENPKAGNRVLVEHLIKWVSWPVNSLPTRDFSGLTSSVGVVADAVVPAQTAVVYTANSLSQTSRKPIDPLLLSASDTRDPTNALALIDNVVVSLGIRYRGQPLQQERRNLFARAIPRSAPPGTGN
;
A
#
# COMPACT_ATOMS: atom_id res chain seq x y z
N MET A 1 54.44 55.85 -19.44
CA MET A 1 53.46 54.93 -18.82
C MET A 1 54.21 54.03 -17.84
N LYS A 2 54.09 54.27 -16.52
CA LYS A 2 54.70 53.39 -15.51
C LYS A 2 53.88 52.09 -15.45
N ARG A 3 54.45 50.99 -15.93
CA ARG A 3 53.95 49.63 -15.65
C ARG A 3 54.33 49.31 -14.20
N ASN A 4 53.38 49.46 -13.28
CA ASN A 4 53.54 48.94 -11.93
C ASN A 4 53.39 47.41 -12.03
N GLY A 5 54.51 46.69 -11.89
CA GLY A 5 54.51 45.23 -11.87
C GLY A 5 53.94 44.69 -10.56
N PHE A 6 53.20 43.59 -10.64
CA PHE A 6 52.67 42.87 -9.48
C PHE A 6 53.82 42.41 -8.58
N THR A 7 53.72 42.68 -7.27
CA THR A 7 54.73 42.20 -6.33
C THR A 7 54.48 40.71 -6.00
N LEU A 8 55.54 39.95 -5.73
CA LEU A 8 55.44 38.51 -5.43
C LEU A 8 54.53 38.25 -4.21
N ILE A 9 54.56 39.15 -3.22
CA ILE A 9 53.70 39.07 -2.03
C ILE A 9 52.22 39.28 -2.37
N GLU A 10 51.89 40.16 -3.30
CA GLU A 10 50.53 40.43 -3.75
C GLU A 10 49.94 39.24 -4.52
N LEU A 11 50.78 38.50 -5.24
CA LEU A 11 50.38 37.25 -5.91
C LEU A 11 50.13 36.12 -4.90
N MET A 12 50.96 36.00 -3.85
CA MET A 12 50.74 35.01 -2.78
C MET A 12 49.46 35.27 -1.99
N ILE A 13 49.19 36.54 -1.64
CA ILE A 13 47.95 36.92 -0.96
C ILE A 13 46.74 36.60 -1.85
N SER A 14 46.82 36.91 -3.14
CA SER A 14 45.74 36.63 -4.09
C SER A 14 45.45 35.12 -4.22
N MET A 15 46.48 34.27 -4.27
CA MET A 15 46.32 32.81 -4.26
C MET A 15 45.72 32.29 -2.95
N ALA A 16 46.13 32.84 -1.80
CA ALA A 16 45.57 32.45 -0.50
C ALA A 16 44.08 32.80 -0.40
N VAL A 17 43.69 34.00 -0.81
CA VAL A 17 42.27 34.44 -0.84
C VAL A 17 41.47 33.56 -1.80
N PHE A 18 42.01 33.25 -2.98
CA PHE A 18 41.36 32.37 -3.94
C PHE A 18 41.15 30.96 -3.39
N GLY A 19 42.14 30.40 -2.70
CA GLY A 19 42.04 29.10 -2.05
C GLY A 19 40.93 29.05 -0.99
N VAL A 20 40.81 30.09 -0.16
CA VAL A 20 39.73 30.18 0.84
C VAL A 20 38.36 30.26 0.17
N ILE A 21 38.21 31.07 -0.87
CA ILE A 21 36.95 31.17 -1.64
C ILE A 21 36.60 29.82 -2.27
N LEU A 22 37.58 29.09 -2.80
CA LEU A 22 37.37 27.78 -3.44
C LEU A 22 36.92 26.71 -2.43
N ILE A 23 37.48 26.71 -1.22
CA ILE A 23 37.04 25.82 -0.13
C ILE A 23 35.60 26.15 0.29
N LEU A 24 35.27 27.42 0.46
CA LEU A 24 33.92 27.85 0.87
C LEU A 24 32.87 27.50 -0.19
N THR A 25 33.16 27.77 -1.46
CA THR A 25 32.26 27.44 -2.58
C THR A 25 32.07 25.93 -2.75
N THR A 26 33.13 25.13 -2.63
CA THR A 26 33.03 23.67 -2.70
C THR A 26 32.18 23.11 -1.55
N SER A 27 32.39 23.61 -0.33
CA SER A 27 31.57 23.24 0.84
C SER A 27 30.09 23.57 0.65
N MET A 28 29.78 24.73 0.06
CA MET A 28 28.42 25.13 -0.24
C MET A 28 27.77 24.24 -1.31
N ILE A 29 28.50 23.87 -2.37
CA ILE A 29 28.01 23.00 -3.43
C ILE A 29 27.69 21.59 -2.89
N VAL A 30 28.58 21.00 -2.09
CA VAL A 30 28.36 19.66 -1.51
C VAL A 30 27.12 19.66 -0.60
N LYS A 31 26.97 20.68 0.26
CA LYS A 31 25.79 20.81 1.12
C LYS A 31 24.49 21.00 0.32
N ASN A 32 24.52 21.79 -0.74
CA ASN A 32 23.36 22.00 -1.60
C ASN A 32 22.97 20.72 -2.35
N GLN A 33 23.95 19.94 -2.82
CA GLN A 33 23.69 18.65 -3.45
C GLN A 33 23.09 17.64 -2.47
N GLU A 34 23.58 17.60 -1.22
CA GLU A 34 23.01 16.72 -0.20
C GLU A 34 21.55 17.09 0.14
N ILE A 35 21.25 18.37 0.27
CA ILE A 35 19.87 18.84 0.52
C ILE A 35 18.96 18.51 -0.67
N ALA A 36 19.41 18.79 -1.90
CA ALA A 36 18.66 18.48 -3.11
C ALA A 36 18.37 16.98 -3.23
N ASN A 37 19.37 16.13 -2.99
CA ASN A 37 19.20 14.67 -3.02
C ASN A 37 18.21 14.20 -1.94
N ARG A 38 18.26 14.75 -0.72
CA ARG A 38 17.29 14.44 0.33
C ARG A 38 15.86 14.83 -0.07
N GLN A 39 15.69 16.00 -0.69
CA GLN A 39 14.38 16.45 -1.16
C GLN A 39 13.81 15.58 -2.28
N ILE A 40 14.63 15.20 -3.27
CA ILE A 40 14.22 14.34 -4.38
C ILE A 40 13.77 12.97 -3.85
N VAL A 41 14.57 12.35 -2.97
CA VAL A 41 14.26 11.02 -2.42
C VAL A 41 13.02 11.05 -1.51
N ALA A 42 12.82 12.12 -0.74
CA ALA A 42 11.61 12.29 0.06
C ALA A 42 10.36 12.49 -0.81
N GLN A 43 10.46 13.25 -1.91
CA GLN A 43 9.38 13.37 -2.89
C GLN A 43 9.05 12.02 -3.52
N GLN A 44 10.07 11.24 -3.90
CA GLN A 44 9.90 9.92 -4.48
C GLN A 44 9.19 8.95 -3.52
N ALA A 45 9.60 8.90 -2.24
CA ALA A 45 8.93 8.09 -1.22
C ALA A 45 7.45 8.47 -1.04
N ARG A 46 7.13 9.76 -1.11
CA ARG A 46 5.75 10.25 -1.02
C ARG A 46 4.93 9.88 -2.26
N GLU A 47 5.51 10.00 -3.44
CA GLU A 47 4.87 9.58 -4.70
C GLU A 47 4.60 8.08 -4.72
N ASP A 48 5.55 7.27 -4.27
CA ASP A 48 5.40 5.81 -4.15
C ASP A 48 4.25 5.46 -3.19
N ALA A 49 4.18 6.12 -2.03
CA ALA A 49 3.06 5.92 -1.09
C ALA A 49 1.72 6.33 -1.70
N ARG A 50 1.69 7.44 -2.44
CA ARG A 50 0.50 7.94 -3.13
C ARG A 50 0.03 6.98 -4.23
N LEU A 51 0.95 6.44 -5.04
CA LEU A 51 0.63 5.50 -6.12
C LEU A 51 0.17 4.14 -5.58
N ALA A 52 0.81 3.65 -4.52
CA ALA A 52 0.39 2.43 -3.83
C ALA A 52 -1.05 2.57 -3.28
N LEU A 53 -1.35 3.66 -2.58
CA LEU A 53 -2.71 3.92 -2.09
C LEU A 53 -3.72 4.17 -3.21
N LEU A 54 -3.30 4.71 -4.36
CA LEU A 54 -4.16 4.86 -5.52
C LEU A 54 -4.61 3.49 -6.04
N ARG A 55 -3.67 2.55 -6.20
CA ARG A 55 -3.96 1.16 -6.62
C ARG A 55 -4.90 0.48 -5.63
N VAL A 56 -4.63 0.57 -4.32
CA VAL A 56 -5.51 0.02 -3.28
C VAL A 56 -6.92 0.63 -3.39
N SER A 57 -7.01 1.96 -3.59
CA SER A 57 -8.31 2.64 -3.69
C SER A 57 -9.11 2.22 -4.92
N GLU A 58 -8.44 1.94 -6.03
CA GLU A 58 -9.09 1.51 -7.27
C GLU A 58 -9.70 0.11 -7.10
N LEU A 59 -8.92 -0.86 -6.60
CA LEU A 59 -9.44 -2.20 -6.32
C LEU A 59 -10.56 -2.18 -5.28
N PHE A 60 -10.40 -1.36 -4.24
CA PHE A 60 -11.42 -1.21 -3.21
C PHE A 60 -12.75 -0.67 -3.77
N SER A 61 -12.68 0.28 -4.70
CA SER A 61 -13.88 0.85 -5.33
C SER A 61 -14.64 -0.13 -6.23
N GLY A 62 -13.94 -1.16 -6.74
CA GLY A 62 -14.48 -2.25 -7.54
C GLY A 62 -14.81 -3.52 -6.74
N ALA A 63 -14.61 -3.50 -5.43
CA ALA A 63 -14.83 -4.68 -4.59
C ALA A 63 -16.32 -5.04 -4.48
N ALA A 64 -16.61 -6.32 -4.69
CA ALA A 64 -17.90 -6.94 -4.46
C ALA A 64 -18.14 -7.24 -2.97
N TYR A 65 -17.07 -7.56 -2.24
CA TYR A 65 -17.10 -7.82 -0.80
C TYR A 65 -15.77 -7.37 -0.17
N ILE A 66 -15.82 -6.86 1.05
CA ILE A 66 -14.64 -6.49 1.82
C ILE A 66 -14.69 -7.31 3.11
N TYR A 67 -13.61 -8.04 3.41
CA TYR A 67 -13.55 -8.79 4.65
C TYR A 67 -13.42 -7.82 5.82
N PRO A 68 -14.27 -7.90 6.85
CA PRO A 68 -14.17 -7.05 8.02
C PRO A 68 -12.90 -7.36 8.80
N GLY A 69 -12.50 -6.45 9.70
CA GLY A 69 -11.35 -6.65 10.56
C GLY A 69 -11.51 -7.87 11.50
N ASN A 70 -10.38 -8.40 11.97
CA ASN A 70 -10.27 -9.54 12.89
C ASN A 70 -10.77 -10.88 12.32
N GLN A 71 -10.80 -11.04 11.00
CA GLN A 71 -11.06 -12.34 10.36
C GLN A 71 -9.76 -13.00 9.95
N THR A 72 -9.60 -14.28 10.29
CA THR A 72 -8.46 -15.07 9.85
C THR A 72 -8.76 -15.66 8.48
N LEU A 73 -7.85 -15.43 7.54
CA LEU A 73 -7.85 -15.95 6.19
C LEU A 73 -6.65 -16.88 6.03
N THR A 74 -6.83 -17.99 5.34
CA THR A 74 -5.73 -18.89 4.97
C THR A 74 -5.33 -18.58 3.54
N LEU A 75 -4.10 -18.13 3.33
CA LEU A 75 -3.53 -17.88 2.01
C LEU A 75 -3.19 -19.21 1.30
N PRO A 76 -2.97 -19.20 -0.02
CA PRO A 76 -2.73 -20.42 -0.79
C PRO A 76 -1.48 -21.22 -0.39
N ASP A 77 -0.49 -20.56 0.19
CA ASP A 77 0.71 -21.16 0.78
C ASP A 77 0.46 -21.81 2.16
N GLY A 78 -0.78 -21.77 2.65
CA GLY A 78 -1.18 -22.27 3.96
C GLY A 78 -0.93 -21.29 5.10
N THR A 79 -0.43 -20.08 4.82
CA THR A 79 -0.20 -19.08 5.87
C THR A 79 -1.51 -18.43 6.31
N SER A 80 -1.72 -18.31 7.63
CA SER A 80 -2.89 -17.63 8.17
C SER A 80 -2.60 -16.14 8.40
N VAL A 81 -3.44 -15.28 7.84
CA VAL A 81 -3.37 -13.82 8.01
C VAL A 81 -4.67 -13.31 8.60
N THR A 82 -4.58 -12.43 9.58
CA THR A 82 -5.76 -11.79 10.17
C THR A 82 -5.98 -10.42 9.55
N THR A 83 -7.19 -10.14 9.04
CA THR A 83 -7.59 -8.84 8.51
C THR A 83 -7.63 -7.77 9.61
N GLY A 84 -7.40 -6.51 9.25
CA GLY A 84 -7.22 -5.43 10.22
C GLY A 84 -5.76 -5.18 10.57
N GLY A 85 -5.49 -4.01 11.13
CA GLY A 85 -4.13 -3.58 11.43
C GLY A 85 -3.34 -3.41 10.14
N GLN A 86 -2.61 -4.44 9.70
CA GLN A 86 -1.72 -4.37 8.53
C GLN A 86 -2.22 -5.15 7.31
N THR A 87 -3.38 -5.80 7.43
CA THR A 87 -3.94 -6.66 6.39
C THR A 87 -5.28 -6.14 5.90
N LEU A 88 -5.45 -6.02 4.59
CA LEU A 88 -6.71 -5.69 3.94
C LEU A 88 -7.05 -6.79 2.95
N ALA A 89 -8.26 -7.35 3.04
CA ALA A 89 -8.73 -8.34 2.09
C ALA A 89 -10.06 -7.93 1.48
N MET A 90 -10.22 -8.17 0.19
CA MET A 90 -11.42 -7.87 -0.58
C MET A 90 -11.64 -8.90 -1.68
N LEU A 91 -12.87 -9.03 -2.16
CA LEU A 91 -13.26 -9.81 -3.32
C LEU A 91 -13.64 -8.89 -4.46
N LEU A 92 -13.10 -9.19 -5.63
CA LEU A 92 -13.44 -8.55 -6.90
C LEU A 92 -14.35 -9.47 -7.70
N PRO A 93 -15.39 -8.93 -8.37
CA PRO A 93 -16.22 -9.71 -9.25
C PRO A 93 -15.41 -10.19 -10.46
N TRP A 94 -15.72 -11.39 -10.93
CA TRP A 94 -15.22 -11.90 -12.20
C TRP A 94 -15.62 -10.98 -13.35
N GLY A 95 -14.72 -10.77 -14.31
CA GLY A 95 -14.95 -9.81 -15.40
C GLY A 95 -14.40 -8.40 -15.14
N SER A 96 -13.99 -8.10 -13.90
CA SER A 96 -13.34 -6.82 -13.59
C SER A 96 -11.93 -6.77 -14.21
N PRO A 97 -11.40 -5.58 -14.54
CA PRO A 97 -10.07 -5.44 -15.17
C PRO A 97 -8.93 -6.16 -14.44
N TYR A 98 -9.09 -6.35 -13.12
CA TYR A 98 -8.13 -6.96 -12.21
C TYR A 98 -8.46 -8.43 -11.88
N CYS A 99 -9.62 -8.91 -12.30
CA CYS A 99 -10.08 -10.30 -12.20
C CYS A 99 -10.54 -10.77 -13.58
N ASN A 100 -9.63 -10.68 -14.55
CA ASN A 100 -9.84 -11.06 -15.93
C ASN A 100 -8.70 -11.97 -16.36
N GLU A 101 -8.97 -13.25 -16.61
CA GLU A 101 -8.09 -14.04 -17.46
C GLU A 101 -8.90 -14.91 -18.43
N GLY A 102 -8.53 -14.79 -19.70
CA GLY A 102 -8.90 -15.67 -20.80
C GLY A 102 -8.24 -17.05 -20.71
N GLY A 103 -8.21 -17.64 -19.52
CA GLY A 103 -7.93 -19.06 -19.32
C GLY A 103 -9.26 -19.79 -19.21
N SER A 104 -9.44 -20.87 -19.99
CA SER A 104 -10.56 -21.78 -19.78
C SER A 104 -10.54 -22.24 -18.32
N ASN A 105 -11.63 -21.99 -17.59
CA ASN A 105 -11.82 -22.48 -16.24
C ASN A 105 -11.51 -24.00 -16.24
N PRO A 106 -10.49 -24.49 -15.51
CA PRO A 106 -10.19 -25.92 -15.47
C PRO A 106 -11.31 -26.72 -14.79
N TYR A 107 -12.26 -26.04 -14.14
CA TYR A 107 -13.48 -26.59 -13.56
C TYR A 107 -14.71 -26.18 -14.38
N ASP A 108 -14.78 -26.58 -15.65
CA ASP A 108 -15.96 -26.36 -16.50
C ASP A 108 -16.77 -27.65 -16.72
N SER A 109 -18.05 -27.62 -16.32
CA SER A 109 -19.21 -28.10 -17.11
C SER A 109 -20.49 -28.26 -16.29
N THR A 110 -20.47 -28.14 -14.95
CA THR A 110 -21.68 -28.46 -14.13
C THR A 110 -22.06 -27.49 -13.02
N SER A 111 -21.22 -26.53 -12.64
CA SER A 111 -21.59 -25.46 -11.69
C SER A 111 -21.49 -24.10 -12.35
N SER A 112 -22.54 -23.29 -12.26
CA SER A 112 -22.62 -21.91 -12.74
C SER A 112 -21.31 -21.14 -12.52
N ASN A 113 -20.62 -20.76 -13.59
CA ASN A 113 -19.46 -19.84 -13.61
C ASN A 113 -19.75 -18.45 -12.97
N ARG A 114 -20.97 -18.23 -12.43
CA ARG A 114 -21.45 -16.99 -11.83
C ARG A 114 -21.02 -16.79 -10.37
N ASP A 115 -20.50 -17.82 -9.70
CA ASP A 115 -20.17 -17.77 -8.27
C ASP A 115 -18.66 -17.62 -7.98
N ARG A 116 -17.86 -17.28 -9.00
CA ARG A 116 -16.40 -17.17 -8.90
C ARG A 116 -15.97 -15.70 -8.78
N TYR A 117 -15.02 -15.45 -7.89
CA TYR A 117 -14.46 -14.14 -7.55
C TYR A 117 -12.93 -14.24 -7.53
N CYS A 118 -12.26 -13.09 -7.59
CA CYS A 118 -10.83 -13.02 -7.22
C CYS A 118 -10.70 -12.37 -5.85
N ALA A 119 -9.98 -12.99 -4.92
CA ALA A 119 -9.59 -12.32 -3.70
C ALA A 119 -8.32 -11.51 -3.94
N VAL A 120 -8.32 -10.27 -3.45
CA VAL A 120 -7.11 -9.45 -3.34
C VAL A 120 -6.83 -9.27 -1.86
N VAL A 121 -5.67 -9.75 -1.42
CA VAL A 121 -5.22 -9.65 -0.04
C VAL A 121 -3.92 -8.85 0.00
N TYR A 122 -3.97 -7.69 0.65
CA TYR A 122 -2.79 -6.87 0.94
C TYR A 122 -2.22 -7.25 2.30
N THR A 123 -0.94 -7.57 2.36
CA THR A 123 -0.22 -7.97 3.58
C THR A 123 1.15 -7.29 3.65
N LEU A 124 1.77 -7.27 4.84
CA LEU A 124 3.16 -6.85 4.99
C LEU A 124 4.10 -8.05 4.97
N GLY A 125 4.84 -8.19 3.87
CA GLY A 125 5.88 -9.21 3.71
C GLY A 125 7.27 -8.71 4.18
N ASN A 126 8.21 -9.65 4.35
CA ASN A 126 9.61 -9.29 4.53
C ASN A 126 10.22 -8.94 3.17
N ARG A 127 11.02 -7.88 3.11
CA ARG A 127 11.68 -7.47 1.88
C ARG A 127 12.62 -8.54 1.32
N SER A 128 13.23 -9.36 2.20
CA SER A 128 14.13 -10.46 1.82
C SER A 128 13.53 -11.41 0.79
N ASP A 129 12.22 -11.62 0.87
CA ASP A 129 11.52 -12.62 0.08
C ASP A 129 11.25 -12.12 -1.36
N TYR A 130 11.48 -10.83 -1.61
CA TYR A 130 11.19 -10.14 -2.87
C TYR A 130 12.42 -9.43 -3.47
N VAL A 131 13.63 -9.72 -2.99
CA VAL A 131 14.88 -9.11 -3.49
C VAL A 131 15.07 -9.34 -5.00
N GLY A 132 14.64 -10.50 -5.51
CA GLY A 132 14.71 -10.80 -6.95
C GLY A 132 13.90 -9.85 -7.84
N VAL A 133 12.85 -9.21 -7.29
CA VAL A 133 12.01 -8.23 -8.01
C VAL A 133 12.41 -6.79 -7.69
N LEU A 134 12.81 -6.52 -6.44
CA LEU A 134 13.10 -5.17 -5.94
C LEU A 134 14.55 -4.73 -6.11
N GLY A 135 15.45 -5.66 -6.41
CA GLY A 135 16.89 -5.46 -6.42
C GLY A 135 17.48 -5.28 -5.02
N GLU A 136 18.80 -5.11 -4.96
CA GLU A 136 19.56 -5.06 -3.69
C GLU A 136 19.60 -3.66 -3.04
N ASN A 137 18.89 -2.68 -3.59
CA ASN A 137 18.98 -1.29 -3.14
C ASN A 137 18.60 -1.14 -1.64
N PRO A 138 19.47 -0.55 -0.81
CA PRO A 138 19.28 -0.49 0.63
C PRO A 138 18.23 0.57 1.01
N LYS A 139 16.96 0.19 1.03
CA LYS A 139 15.91 1.01 1.65
C LYS A 139 15.87 0.78 3.17
N ALA A 140 15.45 1.78 3.95
CA ALA A 140 15.48 1.69 5.42
C ALA A 140 14.40 0.79 6.03
N GLY A 141 13.35 0.45 5.27
CA GLY A 141 12.33 -0.50 5.69
C GLY A 141 12.71 -1.92 5.25
N ASN A 142 12.61 -2.88 6.17
CA ASN A 142 12.75 -4.32 5.90
C ASN A 142 11.42 -4.98 5.50
N ARG A 143 10.38 -4.18 5.27
CA ARG A 143 9.03 -4.64 4.97
C ARG A 143 8.54 -4.06 3.65
N VAL A 144 7.70 -4.82 2.99
CA VAL A 144 7.08 -4.49 1.70
C VAL A 144 5.57 -4.67 1.83
N LEU A 145 4.81 -3.85 1.11
CA LEU A 145 3.37 -4.08 0.92
C LEU A 145 3.21 -5.04 -0.25
N VAL A 146 2.63 -6.19 0.02
CA VAL A 146 2.44 -7.28 -0.93
C VAL A 146 0.97 -7.37 -1.27
N GLU A 147 0.67 -7.63 -2.55
CA GLU A 147 -0.66 -7.93 -3.07
C GLU A 147 -0.68 -9.41 -3.46
N HIS A 148 -1.57 -10.17 -2.84
CA HIS A 148 -1.90 -11.54 -3.25
C HIS A 148 -3.20 -11.49 -4.04
N LEU A 149 -3.13 -11.79 -5.33
CA LEU A 149 -4.29 -11.97 -6.19
C LEU A 149 -4.58 -13.47 -6.31
N ILE A 150 -5.67 -13.90 -5.69
CA ILE A 150 -6.10 -15.29 -5.59
C ILE A 150 -7.32 -15.47 -6.48
N LYS A 151 -7.28 -16.47 -7.36
CA LYS A 151 -8.32 -16.71 -8.35
C LYS A 151 -9.26 -17.83 -7.91
N TRP A 152 -10.43 -17.88 -8.55
CA TRP A 152 -11.42 -18.96 -8.41
C TRP A 152 -12.06 -19.08 -7.02
N VAL A 153 -12.08 -17.99 -6.26
CA VAL A 153 -12.70 -17.94 -4.93
C VAL A 153 -14.21 -18.08 -5.09
N SER A 154 -14.79 -19.07 -4.42
CA SER A 154 -16.23 -19.31 -4.44
C SER A 154 -16.95 -18.45 -3.41
N TRP A 155 -18.04 -17.80 -3.81
CA TRP A 155 -18.98 -17.16 -2.91
C TRP A 155 -20.40 -17.69 -3.16
N PRO A 156 -20.84 -18.72 -2.41
CA PRO A 156 -22.16 -19.29 -2.58
C PRO A 156 -23.26 -18.29 -2.17
N VAL A 157 -24.39 -18.33 -2.88
CA VAL A 157 -25.58 -17.51 -2.60
C VAL A 157 -26.03 -17.72 -1.15
N ASN A 158 -26.43 -16.64 -0.48
CA ASN A 158 -26.90 -16.63 0.92
C ASN A 158 -25.88 -17.10 1.96
N SER A 159 -24.58 -17.06 1.65
CA SER A 159 -23.51 -17.43 2.58
C SER A 159 -22.39 -16.39 2.62
N LEU A 160 -21.51 -16.50 3.61
CA LEU A 160 -20.25 -15.76 3.62
C LEU A 160 -19.28 -16.36 2.60
N PRO A 161 -18.43 -15.53 1.96
CA PRO A 161 -17.37 -16.05 1.11
C PRO A 161 -16.39 -16.92 1.93
N THR A 162 -15.73 -17.87 1.25
CA THR A 162 -14.72 -18.71 1.89
C THR A 162 -13.58 -17.86 2.44
N ARG A 163 -13.06 -18.26 3.61
CA ARG A 163 -11.86 -17.67 4.23
C ARG A 163 -10.63 -18.54 4.01
N ASP A 164 -10.82 -19.73 3.48
CA ASP A 164 -9.76 -20.67 3.15
C ASP A 164 -9.48 -20.61 1.65
N PHE A 165 -8.29 -20.12 1.31
CA PHE A 165 -7.79 -20.06 -0.05
C PHE A 165 -6.70 -21.11 -0.33
N SER A 166 -6.52 -22.07 0.58
CA SER A 166 -5.56 -23.16 0.39
C SER A 166 -5.82 -23.91 -0.92
N GLY A 167 -4.75 -24.20 -1.65
CA GLY A 167 -4.83 -24.90 -2.94
C GLY A 167 -5.39 -24.08 -4.12
N LEU A 168 -5.75 -22.81 -3.91
CA LEU A 168 -6.15 -21.92 -5.00
C LEU A 168 -4.93 -21.33 -5.72
N THR A 169 -5.09 -20.98 -6.99
CA THR A 169 -4.04 -20.31 -7.75
C THR A 169 -3.90 -18.87 -7.27
N SER A 170 -2.67 -18.46 -6.94
CA SER A 170 -2.34 -17.05 -6.64
C SER A 170 -1.17 -16.51 -7.43
N SER A 171 -1.24 -15.23 -7.75
CA SER A 171 -0.10 -14.40 -8.12
C SER A 171 0.22 -13.43 -7.00
N VAL A 172 1.51 -13.20 -6.77
CA VAL A 172 2.00 -12.28 -5.73
C VAL A 172 2.73 -11.12 -6.40
N GLY A 173 2.36 -9.90 -6.04
CA GLY A 173 2.97 -8.66 -6.52
C GLY A 173 3.44 -7.77 -5.38
N VAL A 174 4.48 -6.97 -5.61
CA VAL A 174 4.91 -5.94 -4.66
C VAL A 174 4.32 -4.59 -5.05
N VAL A 175 3.65 -3.95 -4.10
CA VAL A 175 2.92 -2.68 -4.30
C VAL A 175 3.73 -1.50 -3.80
N ALA A 176 4.42 -1.66 -2.67
CA ALA A 176 5.30 -0.65 -2.09
C ALA A 176 6.48 -1.31 -1.38
N ASP A 177 7.63 -0.63 -1.39
CA ASP A 177 8.85 -1.05 -0.70
C ASP A 177 9.20 -0.07 0.42
N ALA A 178 10.01 -0.51 1.38
CA ALA A 178 10.44 0.23 2.56
C ALA A 178 9.29 0.70 3.47
N VAL A 179 8.28 -0.15 3.59
CA VAL A 179 7.09 0.13 4.39
C VAL A 179 7.44 0.11 5.88
N VAL A 180 6.87 1.03 6.64
CA VAL A 180 7.03 1.13 8.09
C VAL A 180 5.78 0.56 8.76
N PRO A 181 5.84 -0.62 9.40
CA PRO A 181 4.67 -1.31 9.94
C PRO A 181 3.90 -0.50 10.99
N ALA A 182 4.61 0.25 11.85
CA ALA A 182 4.00 1.07 12.89
C ALA A 182 3.20 2.27 12.35
N GLN A 183 3.36 2.61 11.08
CA GLN A 183 2.73 3.76 10.42
C GLN A 183 1.83 3.34 9.26
N THR A 184 1.70 2.02 9.06
CA THR A 184 0.87 1.39 8.04
C THR A 184 -0.26 0.70 8.75
N ALA A 185 -1.48 1.20 8.54
CA ALA A 185 -2.66 0.71 9.21
C ALA A 185 -3.89 0.74 8.31
N VAL A 186 -4.72 -0.29 8.44
CA VAL A 186 -6.04 -0.48 7.84
C VAL A 186 -7.03 -0.48 8.98
N VAL A 187 -7.87 0.54 9.02
CA VAL A 187 -8.88 0.74 10.05
C VAL A 187 -10.25 0.66 9.40
N TYR A 188 -11.05 -0.31 9.85
CA TYR A 188 -12.42 -0.50 9.40
C TYR A 188 -13.35 0.40 10.22
N THR A 189 -14.20 1.16 9.55
CA THR A 189 -15.20 2.00 10.20
C THR A 189 -16.58 1.71 9.62
N ALA A 190 -17.50 1.23 10.44
CA ALA A 190 -18.92 1.18 10.09
C ALA A 190 -19.52 2.59 10.27
N ASN A 191 -20.42 3.04 9.39
CA ASN A 191 -21.26 4.17 9.81
C ASN A 191 -22.18 3.68 10.94
N SER A 192 -22.15 4.39 12.06
CA SER A 192 -23.44 4.76 12.63
C SER A 192 -24.07 5.74 11.64
N LEU A 193 -25.25 5.41 11.11
CA LEU A 193 -26.11 6.36 10.41
C LEU A 193 -26.44 7.54 11.35
N SER A 194 -25.51 8.48 11.57
CA SER A 194 -25.76 9.77 12.23
C SER A 194 -24.48 10.63 12.30
N GLN A 195 -24.54 11.78 11.64
CA GLN A 195 -24.04 13.09 12.13
C GLN A 195 -22.53 13.43 12.11
N THR A 196 -22.17 14.24 11.10
CA THR A 196 -21.56 15.59 11.23
C THR A 196 -20.33 15.87 12.11
N SER A 197 -19.66 14.91 12.73
CA SER A 197 -18.43 15.21 13.52
C SER A 197 -17.17 14.68 12.84
N ARG A 198 -16.58 15.50 11.96
CA ARG A 198 -15.19 15.32 11.49
C ARG A 198 -14.22 15.61 12.64
N LYS A 199 -14.00 14.66 13.55
CA LYS A 199 -12.79 14.66 14.38
C LYS A 199 -11.67 13.92 13.64
N PRO A 200 -10.43 14.43 13.63
CA PRO A 200 -9.29 13.65 13.14
C PRO A 200 -9.10 12.44 14.06
N ILE A 201 -9.35 11.26 13.52
CA ILE A 201 -9.26 9.99 14.24
C ILE A 201 -7.79 9.55 14.27
N ASP A 202 -7.25 9.36 15.48
CA ASP A 202 -5.88 8.93 15.77
C ASP A 202 -5.71 7.41 15.52
N PRO A 203 -4.82 6.96 14.60
CA PRO A 203 -4.67 5.55 14.24
C PRO A 203 -4.11 4.67 15.37
N LEU A 204 -3.42 5.24 16.37
CA LEU A 204 -2.87 4.49 17.51
C LEU A 204 -3.95 4.02 18.51
N LEU A 205 -5.16 4.60 18.44
CA LEU A 205 -6.26 4.32 19.37
C LEU A 205 -7.41 3.52 18.73
N LEU A 206 -7.33 3.17 17.45
CA LEU A 206 -8.23 2.17 16.83
C LEU A 206 -7.51 0.85 16.58
N SER A 207 -7.00 0.25 17.66
CA SER A 207 -6.95 -1.21 17.69
C SER A 207 -8.38 -1.71 17.82
N ALA A 208 -8.91 -2.30 16.75
CA ALA A 208 -9.96 -3.32 16.83
C ALA A 208 -11.18 -2.98 17.73
N SER A 209 -12.15 -2.21 17.23
CA SER A 209 -13.52 -2.40 17.72
C SER A 209 -14.54 -2.15 16.62
N ASP A 210 -14.61 -3.08 15.67
CA ASP A 210 -15.93 -3.44 15.17
C ASP A 210 -16.26 -4.80 15.78
N THR A 211 -16.92 -4.76 16.94
CA THR A 211 -17.50 -5.90 17.66
C THR A 211 -18.88 -6.25 17.11
N ARG A 212 -19.14 -6.01 15.82
CA ARG A 212 -20.30 -6.59 15.14
C ARG A 212 -19.95 -8.01 14.75
N ASP A 213 -20.91 -8.90 14.97
CA ASP A 213 -20.74 -10.35 14.83
C ASP A 213 -19.94 -10.71 13.56
N PRO A 214 -18.70 -11.23 13.68
CA PRO A 214 -17.84 -11.55 12.54
C PRO A 214 -18.43 -12.66 11.65
N THR A 215 -19.60 -13.19 12.02
CA THR A 215 -20.39 -14.16 11.27
C THR A 215 -21.51 -13.52 10.41
N ASN A 216 -21.78 -12.22 10.57
CA ASN A 216 -22.89 -11.58 9.85
C ASN A 216 -22.43 -10.96 8.51
N ALA A 217 -22.85 -11.59 7.41
CA ALA A 217 -22.65 -11.09 6.04
C ALA A 217 -23.27 -9.71 5.77
N LEU A 218 -24.10 -9.20 6.68
CA LEU A 218 -24.85 -7.95 6.56
C LEU A 218 -24.19 -6.75 7.28
N ALA A 219 -23.03 -6.93 7.91
CA ALA A 219 -22.28 -5.81 8.50
C ALA A 219 -21.68 -4.96 7.37
N LEU A 220 -22.38 -3.87 7.02
CA LEU A 220 -21.92 -2.89 6.02
C LEU A 220 -20.63 -2.21 6.50
N ILE A 221 -19.53 -2.47 5.80
CA ILE A 221 -18.30 -1.68 5.91
C ILE A 221 -18.50 -0.46 5.01
N ASP A 222 -18.88 0.67 5.60
CA ASP A 222 -19.14 1.88 4.82
C ASP A 222 -17.86 2.67 4.50
N ASN A 223 -16.82 2.55 5.33
CA ASN A 223 -15.55 3.24 5.13
C ASN A 223 -14.37 2.45 5.70
N VAL A 224 -13.27 2.39 4.95
CA VAL A 224 -11.98 1.87 5.41
C VAL A 224 -10.95 2.98 5.29
N VAL A 225 -10.28 3.27 6.40
CA VAL A 225 -9.16 4.19 6.42
C VAL A 225 -7.88 3.39 6.23
N VAL A 226 -7.16 3.68 5.15
CA VAL A 226 -5.86 3.07 4.87
C VAL A 226 -4.79 4.15 5.04
N SER A 227 -3.76 3.83 5.81
CA SER A 227 -2.55 4.62 5.97
C SER A 227 -1.35 3.79 5.56
N LEU A 228 -0.41 4.41 4.85
CA LEU A 228 0.82 3.78 4.39
C LEU A 228 1.99 4.68 4.74
N GLY A 229 2.92 4.15 5.53
CA GLY A 229 4.17 4.81 5.87
C GLY A 229 5.34 4.21 5.09
N ILE A 230 6.11 5.05 4.39
CA ILE A 230 7.32 4.65 3.66
C ILE A 230 8.52 5.44 4.21
N ARG A 231 9.65 4.75 4.39
CA ARG A 231 10.89 5.41 4.84
C ARG A 231 12.11 4.88 4.10
N TYR A 232 12.76 5.78 3.36
CA TYR A 232 14.05 5.52 2.72
C TYR A 232 15.22 5.83 3.65
N ARG A 233 16.38 5.22 3.38
CA ARG A 233 17.54 5.30 4.28
C ARG A 233 18.02 6.73 4.41
N GLY A 234 18.16 7.21 5.64
CA GLY A 234 18.58 8.58 5.95
C GLY A 234 17.53 9.66 5.67
N GLN A 235 16.27 9.29 5.40
CA GLN A 235 15.19 10.23 5.08
C GLN A 235 14.10 10.26 6.16
N PRO A 236 13.36 11.39 6.27
CA PRO A 236 12.17 11.44 7.10
C PRO A 236 11.11 10.46 6.60
N LEU A 237 10.32 9.92 7.53
CA LEU A 237 9.13 9.14 7.23
C LEU A 237 8.17 9.95 6.37
N GLN A 238 7.69 9.35 5.27
CA GLN A 238 6.56 9.87 4.52
C GLN A 238 5.35 8.99 4.81
N GLN A 239 4.21 9.61 5.12
CA GLN A 239 2.97 8.90 5.39
C GLN A 239 1.87 9.52 4.55
N GLU A 240 1.11 8.65 3.89
CA GLU A 240 -0.10 9.02 3.17
C GLU A 240 -1.29 8.28 3.76
N ARG A 241 -2.45 8.93 3.76
CA ARG A 241 -3.69 8.40 4.34
C ARG A 241 -4.85 8.67 3.39
N ARG A 242 -5.71 7.67 3.20
CA ARG A 242 -6.94 7.79 2.43
C ARG A 242 -8.11 7.14 3.15
N ASN A 243 -9.27 7.78 3.02
CA ASN A 243 -10.55 7.18 3.36
C ASN A 243 -11.12 6.56 2.09
N LEU A 244 -11.42 5.27 2.15
CA LEU A 244 -11.94 4.48 1.05
C LEU A 244 -13.40 4.14 1.35
N PHE A 245 -14.29 4.57 0.47
CA PHE A 245 -15.72 4.34 0.63
C PHE A 245 -16.13 3.14 -0.22
N ALA A 246 -16.79 2.17 0.40
CA ALA A 246 -17.25 0.99 -0.30
C ALA A 246 -18.56 1.30 -1.02
N ARG A 247 -18.80 0.65 -2.16
CA ARG A 247 -20.14 0.62 -2.75
C ARG A 247 -21.05 -0.23 -1.85
N ALA A 248 -22.34 0.10 -1.81
CA ALA A 248 -23.33 -0.71 -1.10
C ALA A 248 -23.34 -2.13 -1.70
N ILE A 249 -23.05 -3.13 -0.87
CA ILE A 249 -23.08 -4.54 -1.28
C ILE A 249 -24.56 -4.97 -1.40
N PRO A 250 -25.03 -5.45 -2.56
CA PRO A 250 -26.42 -5.90 -2.72
C PRO A 250 -26.72 -7.06 -1.76
N ARG A 251 -27.79 -6.89 -0.97
CA ARG A 251 -28.13 -7.72 0.19
C ARG A 251 -28.70 -9.11 -0.14
N SER A 252 -29.01 -9.39 -1.40
CA SER A 252 -29.84 -10.54 -1.79
C SER A 252 -29.15 -11.54 -2.72
N ALA A 253 -27.94 -11.26 -3.22
CA ALA A 253 -27.17 -12.19 -4.02
C ALA A 253 -25.72 -11.71 -4.23
N PRO A 254 -24.77 -12.61 -4.56
CA PRO A 254 -23.44 -12.22 -5.01
C PRO A 254 -23.57 -11.22 -6.20
N PRO A 255 -22.83 -10.10 -6.23
CA PRO A 255 -22.95 -9.12 -7.31
C PRO A 255 -22.66 -9.78 -8.67
N GLY A 256 -23.66 -9.89 -9.54
CA GLY A 256 -23.52 -10.52 -10.86
C GLY A 256 -24.44 -11.72 -11.13
N THR A 257 -25.17 -12.22 -10.14
CA THR A 257 -26.19 -13.27 -10.34
C THR A 257 -27.53 -12.68 -10.79
N GLY A 258 -27.52 -11.84 -11.84
CA GLY A 258 -28.74 -11.34 -12.45
C GLY A 258 -29.56 -12.48 -13.04
N ASN A 259 -30.83 -12.58 -12.61
CA ASN A 259 -31.91 -13.08 -13.45
C ASN A 259 -32.20 -12.06 -14.55
#